data_AF-A0AAD7D4S5-F1
#
_entry.id   AF-A0AAD7D4S5-F1
#
_cell.length_a   1.000
_cell.length_b   1.000
_cell.length_c   1.000
_cell.angle_alpha   90.00
_cell.angle_beta   90.00
_cell.angle_gamma   90.00
#
_symmetry.space_group_name_H-M   'P 1'
#
loop_
_entity.id
_entity.type
_entity.pdbx_description
1 polymer ?
#
loop_
_entity_poly.entity_id
_entity_poly.type
_entity_poly.pdbx_seq_one_letter_code
_entity_poly.pdbx_strand_id
1 'polypeptide(L)' 'SSNSTGAGGPPVNLAAGSLSICTAYHTVASGNTCASMDAGARIALADFLRWNPEINVDCTNVQLGAAYYV' A
#
# COMPACT_ATOMS: atom_id res chain seq x y z
N SER A 1 22.83 -5.33 4.63
CA SER A 1 21.41 -5.33 5.04
C SER A 1 20.62 -5.14 3.75
N SER A 2 19.91 -6.11 3.17
CA SER A 2 18.84 -6.91 3.79
C SER A 2 18.68 -8.26 3.07
N ASN A 3 18.60 -9.32 3.87
CA ASN A 3 18.29 -10.72 3.55
C ASN A 3 16.76 -10.84 3.35
N SER A 4 16.24 -11.05 2.13
CA SER A 4 16.00 -12.34 1.45
C SER A 4 14.54 -12.82 1.53
N THR A 5 13.99 -13.12 0.35
CA THR A 5 13.13 -14.29 0.04
C THR A 5 11.83 -14.52 0.82
N GLY A 6 10.70 -14.30 0.14
CA GLY A 6 9.78 -15.39 -0.21
C GLY A 6 9.19 -16.24 0.91
N ALA A 7 8.51 -15.62 1.87
CA ALA A 7 7.43 -16.22 2.67
C ALA A 7 6.54 -15.10 3.29
N GLY A 8 6.12 -14.17 2.42
CA GLY A 8 4.86 -13.42 2.44
C GLY A 8 4.39 -12.67 3.68
N GLY A 9 5.22 -12.31 4.66
CA GLY A 9 4.80 -11.38 5.71
C GLY A 9 4.63 -9.95 5.14
N PRO A 10 3.84 -9.09 5.80
CA PRO A 10 3.79 -7.67 5.45
C PRO A 10 5.19 -7.03 5.47
N PRO A 11 5.47 -6.05 4.59
CA PRO A 11 6.76 -5.39 4.55
C PRO A 11 7.02 -4.62 5.84
N VAL A 12 8.29 -4.44 6.19
CA VAL A 12 8.69 -3.72 7.43
C VAL A 12 8.24 -2.28 7.47
N ASN A 13 7.95 -1.69 6.31
CA ASN A 13 7.42 -0.34 6.14
C ASN A 13 5.90 -0.35 5.89
N LEU A 14 5.17 -1.41 6.26
CA LEU A 14 3.71 -1.43 6.18
C LEU A 14 3.11 -0.27 6.97
N ALA A 15 2.21 0.48 6.34
CA ALA A 15 1.48 1.55 6.98
C ALA A 15 0.59 1.02 8.12
N ALA A 16 0.56 1.76 9.23
CA ALA A 16 -0.29 1.40 10.35
C ALA A 16 -1.77 1.50 9.95
N GLY A 17 -2.52 0.41 10.14
CA GLY A 17 -3.94 0.32 9.76
C GLY A 17 -4.18 -0.54 8.51
N SER A 18 -3.15 -0.79 7.71
CA SER A 18 -3.23 -1.62 6.51
C SER A 18 -3.38 -3.11 6.85
N LEU A 19 -4.13 -3.84 6.02
CA LEU A 19 -4.34 -5.28 6.19
C LEU A 19 -3.04 -6.08 6.05
N SER A 20 -2.84 -7.10 6.91
CA SER A 20 -1.60 -7.88 7.00
C SER A 20 -1.68 -9.30 6.41
N ILE A 21 -2.80 -9.67 5.77
CA ILE A 21 -3.14 -11.05 5.37
C ILE A 21 -2.67 -11.47 3.95
N CYS A 22 -1.94 -10.58 3.27
CA CYS A 22 -1.11 -10.73 2.05
C CYS A 22 -1.67 -11.35 0.75
N THR A 23 -1.63 -10.52 -0.31
CA THR A 23 -1.26 -10.93 -1.69
C THR A 23 -0.29 -9.95 -2.38
N ALA A 24 -0.34 -8.62 -2.13
CA ALA A 24 0.66 -7.64 -2.60
C ALA A 24 0.66 -6.33 -1.79
N TYR A 25 1.74 -5.53 -1.93
CA TYR A 25 1.87 -4.19 -1.34
C TYR A 25 2.58 -3.23 -2.30
N HIS A 26 2.24 -1.94 -2.24
CA HIS A 26 2.89 -0.87 -2.99
C HIS A 26 3.56 0.13 -2.05
N THR A 27 4.88 0.36 -2.22
CA THR A 27 5.61 1.42 -1.50
C THR A 27 5.47 2.75 -2.22
N VAL A 28 4.96 3.76 -1.53
CA VAL A 28 4.74 5.11 -2.09
C VAL A 28 6.09 5.74 -2.45
N ALA A 29 6.21 6.16 -3.70
CA ALA A 29 7.29 6.98 -4.21
C ALA A 29 6.80 8.42 -4.50
N SER A 30 7.75 9.33 -4.73
CA SER A 30 7.43 10.72 -5.07
C SER A 30 6.57 10.77 -6.33
N GLY A 31 5.45 11.50 -6.27
CA GLY A 31 4.48 11.60 -7.36
C GLY A 31 3.43 10.50 -7.41
N ASN A 32 3.44 9.52 -6.50
CA ASN A 32 2.31 8.58 -6.39
C ASN A 32 1.07 9.24 -5.80
N THR A 33 -0.07 8.88 -6.37
CA THR A 33 -1.42 9.11 -5.89
C THR A 33 -2.14 7.77 -5.75
N CYS A 34 -3.26 7.70 -5.04
CA CYS A 34 -4.05 6.46 -4.92
C CYS A 34 -4.48 5.95 -6.30
N ALA A 35 -4.88 6.86 -7.20
CA ALA A 35 -5.23 6.55 -8.58
C ALA A 35 -4.07 6.01 -9.44
N SER A 36 -2.82 6.28 -9.04
CA SER A 36 -1.65 5.69 -9.71
C SER A 36 -1.31 4.30 -9.14
N MET A 37 -1.58 4.10 -7.85
CA MET A 37 -1.28 2.85 -7.15
C MET A 37 -2.30 1.77 -7.46
N ASP A 38 -3.60 2.12 -7.43
CA ASP A 38 -4.69 1.20 -7.75
C ASP A 38 -4.65 0.76 -9.23
N ALA A 39 -4.36 1.67 -10.15
CA ALA A 39 -4.23 1.39 -11.58
C ALA A 39 -2.99 0.52 -11.86
N GLY A 40 -1.87 0.79 -11.17
CA GLY A 40 -0.67 -0.03 -11.23
C GLY A 40 -0.89 -1.47 -10.75
N ALA A 41 -1.73 -1.63 -9.71
CA ALA A 41 -2.11 -2.93 -9.15
C ALA A 41 -3.31 -3.59 -9.85
N ARG A 42 -4.01 -2.85 -10.73
CA ARG A 42 -5.26 -3.26 -11.40
C ARG A 42 -6.40 -3.60 -10.42
N ILE A 43 -6.54 -2.79 -9.38
CA ILE A 43 -7.63 -2.85 -8.41
C ILE A 43 -8.50 -1.60 -8.52
N ALA A 44 -9.71 -1.63 -7.95
CA ALA A 44 -10.53 -0.44 -7.84
C ALA A 44 -10.03 0.44 -6.68
N LEU A 45 -10.12 1.78 -6.83
CA LEU A 45 -9.86 2.73 -5.75
C LEU A 45 -10.64 2.39 -4.47
N ALA A 46 -11.89 1.95 -4.63
CA ALA A 46 -12.74 1.55 -3.51
C ALA A 46 -12.18 0.33 -2.75
N ASP A 47 -11.57 -0.62 -3.45
CA ASP A 47 -10.90 -1.75 -2.80
C ASP A 47 -9.63 -1.29 -2.08
N PHE A 48 -8.83 -0.43 -2.73
CA PHE A 48 -7.65 0.17 -2.11
C PHE A 48 -7.98 0.92 -0.80
N LEU A 49 -9.00 1.77 -0.81
CA LEU A 49 -9.45 2.50 0.39
C LEU A 49 -10.05 1.56 1.44
N ARG A 50 -10.75 0.49 1.03
CA ARG A 50 -11.29 -0.52 1.95
C ARG A 50 -10.20 -1.28 2.68
N TRP A 51 -9.09 -1.57 2.00
CA TRP A 51 -7.96 -2.33 2.56
C TRP A 51 -6.98 -1.46 3.36
N ASN A 52 -7.01 -0.14 3.14
CA ASN A 52 -6.18 0.84 3.83
C ASN A 52 -7.09 1.91 4.46
N PRO A 53 -7.86 1.56 5.50
CA PRO A 53 -8.86 2.45 6.12
C PRO A 53 -8.25 3.70 6.77
N GLU A 54 -6.94 3.74 6.97
CA GLU A 54 -6.20 4.91 7.40
C GLU A 54 -6.11 5.98 6.30
N ILE A 55 -6.29 5.63 5.02
CA ILE A 55 -6.21 6.57 3.90
C ILE A 55 -7.56 7.28 3.74
N ASN A 56 -7.50 8.61 3.59
CA ASN A 56 -8.69 9.40 3.31
C ASN A 56 -9.11 9.31 1.83
N VAL A 57 -10.38 9.59 1.55
CA VAL A 57 -10.93 9.52 0.18
C VAL A 57 -10.21 10.45 -0.81
N ASP A 58 -9.65 11.56 -0.32
CA ASP A 58 -8.88 12.52 -1.12
C ASP A 58 -7.44 12.07 -1.40
N CYS A 59 -7.00 10.95 -0.81
CA CYS A 59 -5.65 10.42 -0.89
C CYS A 59 -4.54 11.41 -0.48
N THR A 60 -4.84 12.36 0.41
CA THR A 60 -3.90 13.43 0.78
C THR A 60 -2.95 13.04 1.91
N ASN A 61 -3.18 11.89 2.54
CA ASN A 61 -2.46 11.45 3.73
C ASN A 61 -1.56 10.21 3.51
N VAL A 62 -1.27 9.88 2.25
CA VAL A 62 -0.29 8.83 1.93
C VAL A 62 1.12 9.27 2.27
N GLN A 63 1.90 8.37 2.85
CA GLN A 63 3.24 8.69 3.36
C GLN A 63 4.31 8.17 2.40
N LEU A 64 5.19 9.07 1.95
CA LEU A 64 6.35 8.70 1.14
C LEU A 64 7.21 7.65 1.87
N GLY A 65 7.49 6.53 1.20
CA GLY A 65 8.25 5.41 1.76
C GLY A 65 7.44 4.42 2.61
N ALA A 66 6.16 4.69 2.90
CA ALA A 66 5.27 3.69 3.50
C ALA A 66 4.71 2.74 2.43
N ALA A 67 4.45 1.50 2.81
CA ALA A 67 3.81 0.49 1.97
C ALA A 67 2.33 0.34 2.34
N TYR A 68 1.48 0.29 1.33
CA TYR A 68 0.03 0.09 1.46
C TYR A 68 -0.41 -1.16 0.71
N TYR A 69 -1.50 -1.77 1.15
CA TYR A 69 -2.05 -2.98 0.55
C TYR A 69 -2.63 -2.69 -0.84
N VAL A 70 -2.29 -3.51 -1.82
CA VAL A 70 -2.82 -3.46 -3.20
C VAL A 70 -3.15 -4.84 -3.73
#